data_AF-A0A975NEL7-F1
#
_entry.id   AF-A0A975NEL7-F1
#
_cell.length_a   1.000
_cell.length_b   1.000
_cell.length_c   1.000
_cell.angle_alpha   90.00
_cell.angle_beta   90.00
_cell.angle_gamma   90.00
#
_symmetry.space_group_name_H-M   'P 1'
#
loop_
_entity.id
_entity.type
_entity.pdbx_description
1 polymer ?
#
loop_
_entity_poly.entity_id
_entity_poly.type
_entity_poly.pdbx_seq_one_letter_code
_entity_poly.pdbx_strand_id
1 'polypeptide(L)'
;MGKIEMLKRLRANARKAPAPYRGSSADGRHSSRISTGRDLLPNEDGRSRWARLLKATYRALIQHCGGDDIISDMQRMACRRVAALEAELIHIEDRIAKLRRSRREPPASLLATYASLTAQQHRLSKELGWSRHAKPLNDEPKDLQSYLASKANAHHHRNGRIHALTIEHEDID
;
A
#
# COMPACT_ATOMS: atom_id res chain seq x y z
N MET A 1 3.83 22.99 -67.55
CA MET A 1 4.19 23.09 -66.11
C MET A 1 3.03 22.57 -65.26
N GLY A 2 2.92 21.25 -65.07
CA GLY A 2 1.67 20.65 -64.59
C GLY A 2 1.89 19.39 -63.77
N LYS A 3 1.18 19.33 -62.63
CA LYS A 3 1.00 18.21 -61.68
C LYS A 3 2.24 17.62 -60.98
N ILE A 4 3.36 17.40 -61.66
CA ILE A 4 4.53 16.71 -61.09
C ILE A 4 5.24 17.57 -60.03
N GLU A 5 5.30 18.88 -60.24
CA GLU A 5 5.91 19.83 -59.30
C GLU A 5 5.03 20.13 -58.08
N MET A 6 3.71 20.03 -58.25
CA MET A 6 2.73 20.18 -57.18
C MET A 6 2.75 18.99 -56.21
N LEU A 7 2.97 17.78 -56.73
CA LEU A 7 3.12 16.55 -55.92
C LEU A 7 4.47 16.48 -55.19
N LYS A 8 5.53 17.11 -55.73
CA LYS A 8 6.81 17.26 -54.99
C LYS A 8 6.69 18.22 -53.81
N ARG A 9 5.83 19.24 -53.88
CA ARG A 9 5.55 20.15 -52.76
C ARG A 9 4.66 19.53 -51.67
N LEU A 10 3.79 18.58 -52.03
CA LEU A 10 2.93 17.88 -51.05
C LEU A 10 3.67 16.81 -50.24
N ARG A 11 4.79 16.27 -50.74
CA ARG A 11 5.66 15.35 -49.98
C ARG A 11 6.65 16.04 -49.05
N ALA A 12 6.91 17.33 -49.22
CA ALA A 12 7.78 18.12 -48.34
C ALA A 12 7.10 18.55 -47.02
N ASN A 13 5.79 18.31 -46.89
CA ASN A 13 4.97 18.64 -45.71
C ASN A 13 4.43 17.37 -45.00
N ALA A 14 5.16 16.25 -45.11
CA ALA A 14 4.94 15.12 -44.22
C ALA A 14 5.30 15.58 -42.80
N ARG A 15 4.26 16.01 -42.08
CA ARG A 15 4.27 16.39 -40.67
C ARG A 15 5.22 15.48 -39.92
N LYS A 16 6.33 16.05 -39.45
CA LYS A 16 7.19 15.45 -38.43
C LYS A 16 6.25 15.11 -37.29
N ALA A 17 5.86 13.84 -37.16
CA ALA A 17 5.07 13.41 -36.02
C ALA A 17 5.81 13.90 -34.77
N PRO A 18 5.13 14.54 -33.80
CA PRO A 18 5.80 14.87 -32.56
C PRO A 18 6.37 13.56 -32.03
N ALA A 19 7.68 13.53 -31.80
CA ALA A 19 8.32 12.40 -31.17
C ALA A 19 7.47 12.00 -29.95
N PRO A 20 7.25 10.71 -29.67
CA PRO A 20 6.56 10.32 -28.45
C PRO A 20 7.24 11.07 -27.32
N TYR A 21 6.45 11.71 -26.46
CA TYR A 21 6.93 12.47 -25.32
C TYR A 21 7.86 11.54 -24.51
N ARG A 22 9.15 11.57 -24.81
CA ARG A 22 10.19 11.10 -23.92
C ARG A 22 10.17 12.17 -22.84
N GLY A 23 9.42 11.91 -21.77
CA GLY A 23 9.43 12.74 -20.58
C GLY A 23 10.89 13.04 -20.29
N SER A 24 11.25 14.32 -20.46
CA SER A 24 12.63 14.74 -20.26
C SER A 24 12.93 14.48 -18.80
N SER A 25 13.71 13.46 -18.53
CA SER A 25 14.31 13.18 -17.23
C SER A 25 15.36 14.27 -16.95
N ALA A 26 14.91 15.51 -16.74
CA ALA A 26 15.76 16.66 -16.45
C ALA A 26 14.91 17.85 -15.99
N ASP A 27 14.42 17.78 -14.74
CA ASP A 27 14.47 18.95 -13.87
C ASP A 27 14.94 18.50 -12.48
N GLY A 28 16.20 18.02 -12.46
CA GLY A 28 16.84 17.35 -11.33
C GLY A 28 17.27 18.28 -10.19
N ARG A 29 16.71 19.48 -10.07
CA ARG A 29 16.98 20.41 -8.97
C ARG A 29 15.67 21.09 -8.61
N HIS A 30 15.33 21.09 -7.32
CA HIS A 30 14.13 21.67 -6.67
C HIS A 30 12.98 20.73 -6.28
N SER A 31 13.05 19.41 -6.47
CA SER A 31 12.15 18.54 -5.69
C SER A 31 12.63 18.52 -4.23
N SER A 32 11.84 19.07 -3.31
CA SER A 32 12.17 19.06 -1.89
C SER A 32 12.41 17.62 -1.40
N ARG A 33 13.45 17.41 -0.59
CA ARG A 33 13.71 16.11 0.08
C ARG A 33 12.50 15.65 0.91
N ILE A 34 11.70 16.62 1.34
CA ILE A 34 10.48 16.44 2.10
C ILE A 34 9.33 16.00 1.18
N SER A 35 9.16 16.61 0.00
CA SER A 35 8.08 16.22 -0.93
C SER A 35 8.34 14.85 -1.56
N THR A 36 9.61 14.53 -1.85
CA THR A 36 10.03 13.21 -2.36
C THR A 36 10.01 12.10 -1.30
N GLY A 37 9.77 12.44 -0.03
CA GLY A 37 9.71 11.47 1.08
C GLY A 37 11.08 10.89 1.50
N ARG A 38 12.18 11.50 1.04
CA ARG A 38 13.54 11.15 1.49
C ARG A 38 13.75 11.57 2.95
N ASP A 39 13.25 12.75 3.29
CA ASP A 39 13.15 13.26 4.66
C ASP A 39 11.68 13.35 5.10
N LEU A 40 11.42 13.00 6.36
CA LEU A 40 10.06 12.99 6.91
C LEU A 40 9.59 14.35 7.39
N LEU A 41 10.47 15.10 8.04
CA LEU A 41 10.23 16.45 8.52
C LEU A 41 11.57 17.20 8.48
N PRO A 42 11.56 18.53 8.29
CA PRO A 42 12.76 19.32 8.49
C PRO A 42 13.23 19.14 9.95
N ASN A 43 14.51 18.85 10.14
CA ASN A 43 15.21 18.81 11.44
C ASN A 43 14.91 17.59 12.36
N GLU A 44 14.16 16.59 11.90
CA GLU A 44 13.85 15.41 12.73
C GLU A 44 14.76 14.21 12.46
N ASP A 45 15.14 13.48 13.52
CA ASP A 45 15.88 12.23 13.39
C ASP A 45 14.98 11.12 12.84
N GLY A 46 15.17 10.83 11.56
CA GLY A 46 14.44 9.80 10.82
C GLY A 46 14.75 8.35 11.23
N ARG A 47 15.50 8.12 12.30
CA ARG A 47 15.89 6.79 12.82
C ARG A 47 15.01 6.26 13.94
N SER A 48 14.14 7.09 14.52
CA SER A 48 13.20 6.67 15.58
C SER A 48 12.27 5.53 15.10
N ARG A 49 11.73 4.74 16.03
CA ARG A 49 10.78 3.65 15.69
C ARG A 49 9.58 4.19 14.91
N TRP A 50 9.08 5.36 15.30
CA TRP A 50 7.97 6.05 14.66
C TRP A 50 8.32 6.55 13.26
N ALA A 51 9.50 7.15 13.09
CA ALA A 51 9.99 7.56 11.78
C ALA A 51 10.15 6.36 10.82
N ARG A 52 10.60 5.20 11.31
CA ARG A 52 10.71 3.98 10.51
C ARG A 52 9.33 3.45 10.10
N LEU A 53 8.39 3.40 11.05
CA LEU A 53 7.01 2.99 10.80
C LEU A 53 6.36 3.89 9.74
N LEU A 54 6.45 5.21 9.91
CA LEU A 54 5.94 6.18 8.94
C LEU A 54 6.56 5.96 7.56
N LYS A 55 7.89 5.81 7.45
CA LYS A 55 8.55 5.52 6.16
C LYS A 55 8.09 4.21 5.54
N ALA A 56 7.92 3.15 6.34
CA ALA A 56 7.46 1.86 5.86
C ALA A 56 6.03 1.95 5.31
N THR A 57 5.11 2.54 6.07
CA THR A 57 3.72 2.77 5.66
C THR A 57 3.64 3.66 4.44
N TYR A 58 4.40 4.76 4.41
CA TYR A 58 4.45 5.66 3.26
C TYR A 58 4.89 4.92 1.99
N ARG A 59 5.97 4.15 2.04
CA ARG A 59 6.45 3.35 0.91
C ARG A 59 5.40 2.34 0.45
N ALA A 60 4.74 1.64 1.37
CA ALA A 60 3.67 0.71 1.04
C ALA A 60 2.50 1.40 0.32
N LEU A 61 2.13 2.61 0.75
CA LEU A 61 1.08 3.41 0.10
C LEU A 61 1.51 3.90 -1.29
N ILE A 62 2.75 4.33 -1.48
CA ILE A 62 3.26 4.67 -2.82
C ILE A 62 3.20 3.46 -3.75
N GLN A 63 3.61 2.28 -3.28
CA GLN A 63 3.52 1.05 -4.06
C GLN A 63 2.07 0.67 -4.38
N HIS A 64 1.14 0.87 -3.45
CA HIS A 64 -0.28 0.66 -3.68
C HIS A 64 -0.83 1.58 -4.79
N CYS A 65 -0.37 2.83 -4.87
CA CYS A 65 -0.73 3.78 -5.91
C CYS A 65 -0.04 3.51 -7.27
N GLY A 66 0.66 2.39 -7.44
CA GLY A 66 1.32 2.02 -8.70
C GLY A 66 2.81 2.34 -8.77
N GLY A 67 3.42 2.80 -7.66
CA GLY A 67 4.85 3.07 -7.58
C GLY A 67 5.24 4.54 -7.78
N ASP A 68 6.53 4.82 -7.64
CA ASP A 68 7.06 6.19 -7.57
C ASP A 68 6.94 6.96 -8.88
N ASP A 69 7.00 6.25 -10.02
CA ASP A 69 6.99 6.83 -11.36
C ASP A 69 5.59 7.25 -11.84
N ILE A 70 4.53 6.71 -11.21
CA ILE A 70 3.14 6.87 -11.67
C ILE A 70 2.33 7.78 -10.73
N ILE A 71 2.72 7.85 -9.46
CA ILE A 71 1.94 8.57 -8.45
C ILE A 71 1.98 10.09 -8.65
N SER A 72 0.82 10.75 -8.58
CA SER A 72 0.74 12.22 -8.60
C SER A 72 1.23 12.84 -7.30
N ASP A 73 1.67 14.11 -7.34
CA ASP A 73 2.10 14.85 -6.15
C ASP A 73 1.01 14.96 -5.08
N MET A 74 -0.26 15.11 -5.49
CA MET A 74 -1.38 15.17 -4.56
C MET A 74 -1.60 13.84 -3.83
N GLN A 75 -1.53 12.72 -4.56
CA GLN A 75 -1.56 11.40 -3.95
C GLN A 75 -0.36 11.17 -3.05
N ARG A 76 0.83 11.63 -3.44
CA ARG A 76 2.05 11.57 -2.64
C ARG A 76 1.89 12.29 -1.29
N MET A 77 1.30 13.49 -1.29
CA MET A 77 0.98 14.23 -0.08
C MET A 77 -0.06 13.51 0.79
N ALA A 78 -1.10 12.95 0.17
CA ALA A 78 -2.11 12.15 0.86
C ALA A 78 -1.51 10.88 1.51
N CYS A 79 -0.69 10.11 0.78
CA CYS A 79 0.03 8.94 1.29
C CYS A 79 0.86 9.29 2.52
N ARG A 80 1.56 10.43 2.51
CA ARG A 80 2.34 10.87 3.66
C ARG A 80 1.47 11.22 4.87
N ARG A 81 0.34 11.89 4.66
CA ARG A 81 -0.62 12.20 5.73
C ARG A 81 -1.20 10.93 6.33
N VAL A 82 -1.61 9.98 5.50
CA VAL A 82 -2.12 8.67 5.96
C VAL A 82 -1.05 7.92 6.76
N ALA A 83 0.20 7.91 6.30
CA ALA A 83 1.30 7.26 7.02
C ALA A 83 1.60 7.94 8.38
N ALA A 84 1.48 9.26 8.46
CA ALA A 84 1.62 9.98 9.73
C ALA A 84 0.47 9.66 10.70
N LEU A 85 -0.78 9.63 10.21
CA LEU A 85 -1.95 9.24 11.00
C LEU A 85 -1.81 7.81 11.53
N GLU A 86 -1.34 6.87 10.70
CA GLU A 86 -1.10 5.48 11.11
C GLU A 86 -0.08 5.39 12.25
N ALA A 87 1.04 6.11 12.15
CA ALA A 87 2.05 6.12 13.19
C ALA A 87 1.51 6.66 14.53
N GLU A 88 0.69 7.72 14.48
CA GLU A 88 0.04 8.27 15.67
C GLU A 88 -1.05 7.37 16.25
N LEU A 89 -1.83 6.69 15.41
CA LEU A 89 -2.82 5.72 15.87
C LEU A 89 -2.15 4.59 16.65
N ILE A 90 -1.05 4.01 16.12
CA ILE A 90 -0.27 2.98 16.80
C ILE A 90 0.33 3.51 18.12
N HIS A 91 0.72 4.78 18.18
CA HIS A 91 1.18 5.41 19.43
C HIS A 91 0.05 5.49 20.48
N ILE A 92 -1.14 5.90 20.05
CA ILE A 92 -2.32 5.95 20.92
C ILE A 92 -2.72 4.55 21.39
N GLU A 93 -2.67 3.54 20.51
CA GLU A 93 -2.94 2.14 20.84
C GLU A 93 -1.96 1.59 21.90
N ASP A 94 -0.65 1.84 21.73
CA ASP A 94 0.36 1.46 22.73
C ASP A 94 0.08 2.14 24.09
N ARG A 95 -0.31 3.43 24.07
CA ARG A 95 -0.69 4.15 25.28
C ARG A 95 -1.94 3.56 25.95
N ILE A 96 -2.97 3.22 25.16
CA ILE A 96 -4.18 2.56 25.65
C ILE A 96 -3.84 1.19 26.26
N ALA A 97 -3.02 0.39 25.57
CA ALA A 97 -2.59 -0.92 26.03
C ALA A 97 -1.81 -0.84 27.36
N LYS A 98 -0.92 0.14 27.49
CA LYS A 98 -0.19 0.41 28.74
C LYS A 98 -1.13 0.78 29.90
N LEU A 99 -2.11 1.66 29.66
CA LEU A 99 -3.09 2.03 30.69
C LEU A 99 -3.89 0.82 31.16
N ARG A 100 -4.42 0.03 30.22
CA ARG A 100 -5.18 -1.18 30.52
C ARG A 100 -4.34 -2.22 31.28
N ARG A 101 -3.06 -2.40 30.91
CA ARG A 101 -2.13 -3.30 31.62
C ARG A 101 -1.92 -2.87 33.07
N SER A 102 -1.89 -1.57 33.32
CA SER A 102 -1.82 -1.00 34.67
C SER A 102 -3.18 -0.94 35.39
N ARG A 103 -4.22 -1.62 34.87
CA ARG A 103 -5.60 -1.61 35.38
C ARG A 103 -6.21 -0.21 35.48
N ARG A 104 -5.82 0.70 34.59
CA ARG A 104 -6.38 2.05 34.48
C ARG A 104 -7.22 2.16 33.22
N GLU A 105 -8.36 2.84 33.33
CA GLU A 105 -9.18 3.15 32.15
C GLU A 105 -8.53 4.28 31.33
N PRO A 106 -8.47 4.16 29.99
CA PRO A 106 -8.07 5.26 29.14
C PRO A 106 -8.98 6.48 29.32
N PRO A 107 -8.43 7.70 29.37
CA PRO A 107 -9.26 8.90 29.45
C PRO A 107 -10.13 9.04 28.20
N ALA A 108 -11.37 9.50 28.37
CA ALA A 108 -12.32 9.66 27.27
C ALA A 108 -11.79 10.55 26.13
N SER A 109 -10.99 11.57 26.46
CA SER A 109 -10.34 12.43 25.46
C SER A 109 -9.40 11.66 24.54
N LEU A 110 -8.65 10.67 25.06
CA LEU A 110 -7.75 9.84 24.26
C LEU A 110 -8.55 8.96 23.28
N LEU A 111 -9.66 8.38 23.74
CA LEU A 111 -10.54 7.57 22.90
C LEU A 111 -11.23 8.42 21.81
N ALA A 112 -11.63 9.65 22.15
CA ALA A 112 -12.19 10.60 21.20
C ALA A 112 -11.16 11.02 20.13
N THR A 113 -9.91 11.29 20.53
CA THR A 113 -8.82 11.57 19.60
C THR A 113 -8.57 10.39 18.67
N TYR A 114 -8.48 9.18 19.21
CA TYR A 114 -8.31 7.95 18.42
C TYR A 114 -9.41 7.78 17.37
N ALA A 115 -10.68 7.93 17.77
CA ALA A 115 -11.83 7.83 16.86
C ALA A 115 -11.78 8.90 15.75
N SER A 116 -11.42 10.15 16.10
CA SER A 116 -11.32 11.24 15.14
C SER A 116 -10.21 11.01 14.11
N LEU A 117 -9.01 10.58 14.55
CA LEU A 117 -7.88 10.29 13.66
C LEU A 117 -8.18 9.10 12.75
N THR A 118 -8.80 8.05 13.27
CA THR A 118 -9.23 6.88 12.48
C THR A 118 -10.21 7.31 11.37
N ALA A 119 -11.19 8.15 11.69
CA ALA A 119 -12.15 8.66 10.71
C ALA A 119 -11.47 9.53 9.63
N GLN A 120 -10.48 10.36 10.00
CA GLN A 120 -9.70 11.15 9.06
C GLN A 120 -8.86 10.27 8.13
N GLN A 121 -8.19 9.26 8.68
CA GLN A 121 -7.38 8.32 7.91
C GLN A 121 -8.25 7.57 6.90
N HIS A 122 -9.42 7.08 7.30
CA HIS A 122 -10.33 6.38 6.41
C HIS A 122 -10.82 7.25 5.24
N ARG A 123 -11.10 8.55 5.49
CA ARG A 123 -11.47 9.49 4.42
C ARG A 123 -10.33 9.66 3.40
N LEU A 124 -9.11 9.94 3.88
CA LEU A 124 -7.95 10.08 3.00
C LEU A 124 -7.62 8.79 2.24
N SER A 125 -7.82 7.64 2.88
CA SER A 125 -7.52 6.36 2.24
C SER A 125 -8.52 6.02 1.13
N LYS A 126 -9.79 6.41 1.29
CA LYS A 126 -10.77 6.31 0.19
C LYS A 126 -10.35 7.14 -1.03
N GLU A 127 -9.80 8.33 -0.82
CA GLU A 127 -9.27 9.17 -1.91
C GLU A 127 -8.08 8.51 -2.62
N LEU A 128 -7.27 7.71 -1.90
CA LEU A 128 -6.17 6.93 -2.47
C LEU A 128 -6.63 5.65 -3.20
N GLY A 129 -7.92 5.36 -3.19
CA GLY A 129 -8.48 4.18 -3.87
C GLY A 129 -8.58 2.93 -3.00
N TRP A 130 -8.47 3.04 -1.67
CA TRP A 130 -8.85 1.92 -0.81
C TRP A 130 -10.34 1.66 -0.92
N SER A 131 -10.65 0.60 -1.67
CA SER A 131 -11.99 0.06 -1.79
C SER A 131 -12.10 -1.22 -0.97
N ARG A 132 -13.27 -1.42 -0.36
CA ARG A 132 -13.58 -2.69 0.30
C ARG A 132 -13.71 -3.75 -0.77
N HIS A 133 -12.69 -4.59 -0.91
CA HIS A 133 -12.82 -5.79 -1.72
C HIS A 133 -13.44 -6.89 -0.85
N ALA A 134 -14.59 -7.42 -1.27
CA ALA A 134 -15.02 -8.71 -0.78
C ALA A 134 -13.93 -9.73 -1.15
N LYS A 135 -13.62 -10.65 -0.24
CA LYS A 135 -12.72 -11.77 -0.57
C LYS A 135 -13.27 -12.42 -1.84
N PRO A 136 -12.47 -12.56 -2.92
CA PRO A 136 -12.98 -13.18 -4.13
C PRO A 136 -13.48 -14.58 -3.77
N LEU A 137 -14.74 -14.87 -4.13
CA LEU A 137 -15.39 -16.16 -3.92
C LEU A 137 -14.80 -17.27 -4.82
N ASN A 138 -13.61 -17.03 -5.38
CA ASN A 138 -12.99 -17.90 -6.38
C ASN A 138 -12.38 -19.15 -5.75
N ASP A 139 -12.02 -19.07 -4.46
CA ASP A 139 -11.54 -20.20 -3.65
C ASP A 139 -12.64 -20.83 -2.79
N GLU A 140 -13.87 -20.29 -2.87
CA GLU A 140 -15.02 -20.88 -2.20
C GLU A 140 -15.76 -21.79 -3.17
N PRO A 141 -15.94 -23.06 -2.82
CA PRO A 141 -16.70 -24.00 -3.63
C PRO A 141 -18.08 -23.43 -3.96
N LYS A 142 -18.42 -23.42 -5.25
CA LYS A 142 -19.62 -22.77 -5.80
C LYS A 142 -20.93 -23.35 -5.26
N ASP A 143 -20.88 -24.54 -4.65
CA ASP A 143 -22.01 -25.20 -4.02
C ASP A 143 -21.64 -25.82 -2.65
N LEU A 144 -22.66 -26.12 -1.86
CA LEU A 144 -22.50 -26.70 -0.53
C LEU A 144 -21.81 -28.07 -0.57
N GLN A 145 -22.00 -28.84 -1.64
CA GLN A 145 -21.42 -30.18 -1.77
C GLN A 145 -19.90 -30.12 -1.96
N SER A 146 -19.41 -29.21 -2.80
CA SER A 146 -17.99 -28.96 -3.01
C SER A 146 -17.33 -28.31 -1.78
N TYR A 147 -18.10 -27.55 -0.98
CA TYR A 147 -17.66 -27.07 0.34
C TYR A 147 -17.43 -28.20 1.32
N LEU A 148 -18.40 -29.08 1.48
CA LEU A 148 -18.29 -30.22 2.38
C LEU A 148 -17.17 -31.18 1.95
N ALA A 149 -17.00 -31.40 0.63
CA ALA A 149 -15.92 -32.22 0.09
C ALA A 149 -14.52 -31.62 0.35
N SER A 150 -14.33 -30.31 0.15
CA SER A 150 -13.05 -29.64 0.43
C SER A 150 -12.71 -29.64 1.93
N LYS A 151 -13.70 -29.46 2.80
CA LYS A 151 -13.56 -29.59 4.27
C LYS A 151 -13.18 -31.02 4.69
N ALA A 152 -13.80 -32.03 4.11
CA ALA A 152 -13.48 -33.44 4.39
C ALA A 152 -12.02 -33.79 4.00
N ASN A 153 -11.56 -33.29 2.85
CA ASN A 153 -10.19 -33.48 2.37
C ASN A 153 -9.14 -32.71 3.20
N ALA A 154 -9.47 -31.49 3.66
CA ALA A 154 -8.59 -30.70 4.52
C ALA A 154 -8.36 -31.36 5.90
N HIS A 155 -9.36 -32.09 6.43
CA HIS A 155 -9.22 -32.89 7.65
C HIS A 155 -8.32 -34.12 7.45
N HIS A 156 -8.37 -34.78 6.29
CA HIS A 156 -7.50 -35.92 5.97
C HIS A 156 -6.02 -35.51 5.87
N HIS A 157 -5.69 -34.40 5.22
CA HIS A 157 -4.31 -33.91 5.14
C HIS A 157 -3.72 -33.48 6.49
N ARG A 158 -4.56 -33.02 7.41
CA ARG A 158 -4.12 -32.63 8.76
C ARG A 158 -3.84 -33.85 9.64
N ASN A 159 -4.64 -34.92 9.53
CA ASN A 159 -4.40 -36.17 10.25
C ASN A 159 -3.26 -37.01 9.66
N GLY A 160 -3.07 -37.02 8.33
CA GLY A 160 -1.94 -37.72 7.70
C GLY A 160 -0.57 -37.15 8.08
N ARG A 161 -0.51 -35.83 8.33
CA ARG A 161 0.73 -35.15 8.76
C ARG A 161 1.08 -35.40 10.23
N ILE A 162 0.09 -35.71 11.07
CA ILE A 162 0.31 -36.06 12.49
C ILE A 162 0.84 -37.50 12.60
N HIS A 163 0.33 -38.43 11.78
CA HIS A 163 0.84 -39.81 11.75
C HIS A 163 2.24 -39.94 11.11
N ALA A 164 2.58 -39.12 10.11
CA ALA A 164 3.93 -39.14 9.54
C ALA A 164 5.01 -38.64 10.52
N LEU A 165 4.68 -37.76 11.46
CA LEU A 165 5.60 -37.26 12.49
C LEU A 165 5.73 -38.19 13.71
N THR A 166 4.87 -39.20 13.85
CA THR A 166 4.95 -40.17 14.96
C THR A 166 5.73 -41.43 14.60
N ILE A 167 5.95 -41.72 13.31
CA ILE A 167 6.63 -42.94 12.86
C ILE A 167 8.16 -42.76 12.77
N GLU A 168 8.68 -41.53 12.70
CA GLU A 168 10.15 -41.29 12.60
C GLU A 168 10.88 -41.15 13.96
N HIS A 169 10.31 -41.64 15.06
CA HIS A 169 10.94 -41.58 16.39
C HIS A 169 11.10 -42.93 17.10
N GLU A 170 10.85 -44.07 16.43
CA GLU A 170 11.02 -45.40 17.03
C GLU A 170 12.22 -46.23 16.51
N ASP A 171 13.02 -45.71 15.56
CA ASP A 171 14.19 -46.45 15.04
C ASP A 171 15.50 -45.66 15.22
N ILE A 172 15.93 -45.45 16.48
CA ILE A 172 17.33 -45.13 16.81
C ILE A 172 17.69 -45.87 18.11
N ASP A 173 18.14 -47.11 17.94
CA ASP A 173 19.09 -47.79 18.85
C ASP A 173 20.45 -47.90 18.12
#